data_AF-A0A8M1MC12-F1
#
_entry.id   AF-A0A8M1MC12-F1
#
_cell.length_a   1.000
_cell.length_b   1.000
_cell.length_c   1.000
_cell.angle_alpha   90.00
_cell.angle_beta   90.00
_cell.angle_gamma   90.00
#
_symmetry.space_group_name_H-M   'P 1'
#
loop_
_entity.id
_entity.type
_entity.pdbx_description
1 polymer ?
#
loop_
_entity_poly.entity_id
_entity_poly.type
_entity_poly.pdbx_seq_one_letter_code
_entity_poly.pdbx_strand_id
1 'polypeptide(L)'
;MGAAVFFGCTFVAFGPAFALFLITVAGDPLRVIILVAGRCSALPTTSCLISGLSFGIISGVFSVINILADALGPGVVGIHGDSPYYFLTSAFLTAAIILLHTFWGVVFFDACERRRYWALGLVVGSHLLTSGLTFLNPWYEASLLPIYAVTVSMGLWAFITAGGSLRSIQRSLSCRRQEDSRVMVYSALRIPPED
;
A
#
# COMPACT_ATOMS: atom_id res chain seq x y z
N MET A 1 -5.71 -27.08 6.91
CA MET A 1 -6.33 -26.23 5.86
C MET A 1 -6.49 -24.79 6.35
N GLY A 2 -7.17 -24.54 7.48
CA GLY A 2 -7.35 -23.19 8.05
C GLY A 2 -6.06 -22.37 8.22
N ALA A 3 -5.00 -22.95 8.79
CA ALA A 3 -3.71 -22.23 8.94
C ALA A 3 -3.13 -21.69 7.61
N ALA A 4 -3.25 -22.44 6.50
CA ALA A 4 -2.77 -21.98 5.20
C ALA A 4 -3.61 -20.81 4.66
N VAL A 5 -4.94 -20.87 4.84
CA VAL A 5 -5.86 -19.78 4.49
C VAL A 5 -5.58 -18.53 5.33
N PHE A 6 -5.37 -18.70 6.63
CA PHE A 6 -4.98 -17.64 7.56
C PHE A 6 -3.70 -16.93 7.11
N PHE A 7 -2.60 -17.66 6.92
CA PHE A 7 -1.34 -17.04 6.50
C PHE A 7 -1.45 -16.41 5.11
N GLY A 8 -2.14 -17.07 4.17
CA GLY A 8 -2.40 -16.51 2.84
C GLY A 8 -3.15 -15.18 2.90
N CYS A 9 -4.27 -15.13 3.64
CA CYS A 9 -5.06 -13.91 3.78
C CYS A 9 -4.31 -12.81 4.54
N THR A 10 -3.52 -13.17 5.56
CA THR A 10 -2.68 -12.23 6.32
C THR A 10 -1.64 -11.57 5.42
N PHE A 11 -0.94 -12.36 4.59
CA PHE A 11 0.07 -11.84 3.68
C PHE A 11 -0.54 -11.03 2.53
N VAL A 12 -1.72 -11.40 2.04
CA VAL A 12 -2.43 -10.56 1.06
C VAL A 12 -2.83 -9.22 1.67
N ALA A 13 -3.45 -9.23 2.85
CA ALA A 13 -3.94 -8.03 3.52
C ALA A 13 -2.81 -7.08 3.96
N PHE A 14 -1.84 -7.60 4.70
CA PHE A 14 -0.81 -6.78 5.36
C PHE A 14 0.55 -6.82 4.66
N GLY A 15 0.75 -7.68 3.66
CA GLY A 15 2.03 -7.80 2.94
C GLY A 15 2.54 -6.47 2.38
N PRO A 16 1.73 -5.69 1.64
CA PRO A 16 2.16 -4.38 1.16
C PRO A 16 2.50 -3.41 2.31
N ALA A 17 1.71 -3.42 3.39
CA ALA A 17 1.92 -2.57 4.55
C ALA A 17 3.23 -2.92 5.28
N PHE A 18 3.48 -4.21 5.46
CA PHE A 18 4.67 -4.75 6.12
C PHE A 18 5.93 -4.45 5.30
N ALA A 19 5.86 -4.61 3.97
CA ALA A 19 6.96 -4.25 3.08
C ALA A 19 7.27 -2.75 3.15
N LEU A 20 6.24 -1.88 3.09
CA LEU A 20 6.44 -0.43 3.23
C LEU A 20 7.01 -0.08 4.61
N PHE A 21 6.53 -0.69 5.69
CA PHE A 21 7.06 -0.46 7.03
C PHE A 21 8.54 -0.84 7.15
N LEU A 22 8.91 -2.06 6.74
CA LEU A 22 10.29 -2.54 6.82
C LEU A 22 11.26 -1.72 5.95
N ILE A 23 10.86 -1.38 4.71
CA ILE A 23 11.74 -0.71 3.76
C ILE A 23 11.86 0.79 4.06
N THR A 24 10.76 1.44 4.49
CA THR A 24 10.71 2.92 4.55
C THR A 24 10.71 3.50 5.96
N VAL A 25 10.26 2.75 6.96
CA VAL A 25 10.03 3.24 8.33
C VAL A 25 11.04 2.66 9.32
N ALA A 26 11.33 1.36 9.25
CA ALA A 26 12.10 0.64 10.28
C ALA A 26 13.56 1.08 10.42
N GLY A 27 14.14 1.75 9.41
CA GLY A 27 15.53 2.23 9.44
C GLY A 27 15.77 3.45 10.33
N ASP A 28 14.74 4.28 10.57
CA ASP A 28 14.87 5.54 11.32
C ASP A 28 13.86 5.57 12.49
N PRO A 29 14.30 5.61 13.77
CA PRO A 29 13.40 5.58 14.92
C PRO A 29 12.44 6.79 14.96
N LEU A 30 12.82 7.94 14.39
CA LEU A 30 11.93 9.10 14.24
C LEU A 30 10.73 8.80 13.33
N ARG A 31 10.91 8.01 12.27
CA ARG A 31 9.82 7.61 11.36
C ARG A 31 8.84 6.66 12.05
N VAL A 32 9.34 5.80 12.92
CA VAL A 32 8.51 4.90 13.75
C VAL A 32 7.62 5.70 14.71
N ILE A 33 8.17 6.73 15.37
CA ILE A 33 7.39 7.59 16.27
C ILE A 33 6.30 8.36 15.50
N ILE A 34 6.62 8.86 14.31
CA ILE A 34 5.64 9.57 13.44
C ILE A 34 4.54 8.61 12.96
N LEU A 35 4.85 7.34 12.72
CA LEU A 35 3.85 6.30 12.39
C LEU A 35 2.83 6.14 13.52
N VAL A 36 3.29 6.09 14.77
CA VAL A 36 2.42 5.94 15.94
C VAL A 36 1.64 7.23 16.23
N ALA A 37 2.27 8.39 16.07
CA ALA A 37 1.64 9.68 16.39
C ALA A 37 0.65 10.17 15.32
N GLY A 38 0.77 9.70 14.06
CA GLY A 38 -0.10 10.12 12.94
C GLY A 38 -0.01 11.62 12.59
N ARG A 39 0.92 12.38 13.17
CA ARG A 39 1.05 13.83 12.99
C ARG A 39 1.95 14.17 11.81
N CYS A 40 1.44 14.98 10.90
CA CYS A 40 2.22 15.63 9.87
C CYS A 40 2.56 17.06 10.34
N SER A 41 3.81 17.32 10.70
CA SER A 41 4.38 18.68 10.76
C SER A 41 5.00 19.01 9.40
N ALA A 42 5.38 20.27 9.16
CA ALA A 42 5.78 20.86 7.88
C ALA A 42 7.08 20.30 7.22
N LEU A 43 7.28 18.97 7.18
CA LEU A 43 8.50 18.27 6.77
C LEU A 43 8.17 17.14 5.75
N PRO A 44 9.18 16.52 5.07
CA PRO A 44 9.12 15.93 3.73
C PRO A 44 8.03 14.89 3.50
N THR A 45 7.73 14.61 2.22
CA THR A 45 6.76 13.63 1.71
C THR A 45 6.75 12.27 2.44
N THR A 46 7.86 11.88 3.04
CA THR A 46 7.98 10.69 3.89
C THR A 46 7.08 10.75 5.12
N SER A 47 6.90 11.91 5.75
CA SER A 47 6.01 12.08 6.91
C SER A 47 4.53 11.92 6.52
N CYS A 48 4.14 12.45 5.36
CA CYS A 48 2.81 12.29 4.78
C CYS A 48 2.51 10.81 4.45
N LEU A 49 3.49 10.10 3.87
CA LEU A 49 3.40 8.67 3.58
C LEU A 49 3.22 7.87 4.87
N ILE A 50 4.03 8.15 5.89
CA ILE A 50 3.96 7.47 7.19
C ILE A 50 2.59 7.69 7.86
N SER A 51 2.07 8.92 7.84
CA SER A 51 0.74 9.23 8.40
C SER A 51 -0.39 8.50 7.65
N GLY A 52 -0.33 8.44 6.31
CA GLY A 52 -1.29 7.66 5.53
C GLY A 52 -1.18 6.15 5.77
N LEU A 53 0.04 5.63 5.88
CA LEU A 53 0.32 4.22 6.15
C LEU A 53 -0.19 3.80 7.53
N SER A 54 -0.02 4.61 8.58
CA SER A 54 -0.53 4.28 9.91
C SER A 54 -2.05 4.23 9.95
N PHE A 55 -2.72 5.19 9.32
CA PHE A 55 -4.17 5.16 9.19
C PHE A 55 -4.63 3.91 8.42
N GLY A 56 -3.95 3.58 7.32
CA GLY A 56 -4.20 2.38 6.54
C GLY A 56 -4.08 1.11 7.37
N ILE A 57 -2.97 0.93 8.10
CA ILE A 57 -2.71 -0.25 8.95
C ILE A 57 -3.80 -0.39 10.01
N ILE A 58 -4.10 0.67 10.77
CA ILE A 58 -5.08 0.61 11.86
C ILE A 58 -6.47 0.28 11.30
N SER A 59 -6.89 0.98 10.24
CA SER A 59 -8.15 0.72 9.53
C SER A 59 -8.22 -0.73 9.04
N GLY A 60 -7.14 -1.22 8.43
CA GLY A 60 -7.04 -2.60 7.94
C GLY A 60 -7.12 -3.65 9.05
N VAL A 61 -6.44 -3.42 10.18
CA VAL A 61 -6.55 -4.29 11.37
C VAL A 61 -8.00 -4.35 11.86
N PHE A 62 -8.66 -3.22 12.04
CA PHE A 62 -10.08 -3.20 12.44
C PHE A 62 -10.98 -3.93 11.43
N SER A 63 -10.67 -3.86 10.13
CA SER A 63 -11.48 -4.49 9.09
C SER A 63 -11.39 -6.02 9.04
N VAL A 64 -10.23 -6.60 9.38
CA VAL A 64 -9.96 -8.01 9.06
C VAL A 64 -9.57 -8.87 10.27
N ILE A 65 -9.18 -8.29 11.41
CA ILE A 65 -8.61 -9.06 12.54
C ILE A 65 -9.55 -10.16 13.05
N ASN A 66 -10.85 -9.86 13.15
CA ASN A 66 -11.86 -10.81 13.62
C ASN A 66 -12.14 -11.90 12.58
N ILE A 67 -12.34 -11.49 11.32
CA ILE A 67 -12.58 -12.40 10.20
C ILE A 67 -11.37 -13.34 9.99
N LEU A 68 -10.16 -12.82 10.18
CA LEU A 68 -8.94 -13.59 10.04
C LEU A 68 -8.80 -14.62 11.16
N ALA A 69 -9.24 -14.30 12.39
CA ALA A 69 -9.30 -15.28 13.47
C ALA A 69 -10.23 -16.45 13.12
N ASP A 70 -11.38 -16.17 12.49
CA ASP A 70 -12.32 -17.21 12.04
C ASP A 70 -11.73 -18.11 10.93
N ALA A 71 -10.84 -17.58 10.09
CA ALA A 71 -10.18 -18.33 9.02
C ALA A 71 -9.21 -19.43 9.52
N LEU A 72 -8.83 -19.42 10.82
CA LEU A 72 -8.04 -20.50 11.43
C LEU A 72 -8.85 -21.79 11.59
N GLY A 73 -10.18 -21.69 11.61
CA GLY A 73 -11.07 -22.83 11.70
C GLY A 73 -10.95 -23.79 10.51
N PRO A 74 -11.43 -25.04 10.64
CA PRO A 74 -11.43 -26.00 9.54
C PRO A 74 -12.50 -25.68 8.47
N GLY A 75 -13.45 -24.80 8.76
CA GLY A 75 -14.56 -24.44 7.87
C GLY A 75 -14.28 -23.20 7.02
N VAL A 76 -14.94 -23.12 5.87
CA VAL A 76 -15.01 -21.93 5.01
C VAL A 76 -16.43 -21.35 5.06
N VAL A 77 -16.56 -20.05 4.83
CA VAL A 77 -17.87 -19.39 4.68
C VAL A 77 -18.64 -20.01 3.51
N GLY A 78 -19.96 -20.16 3.65
CA GLY A 78 -20.82 -20.62 2.55
C GLY A 78 -21.94 -21.60 2.91
N ILE A 79 -22.05 -22.04 4.17
CA ILE A 79 -23.13 -22.95 4.59
C ILE A 79 -24.53 -22.35 4.35
N HIS A 80 -24.67 -21.03 4.44
CA HIS A 80 -25.93 -20.31 4.21
C HIS A 80 -26.05 -19.71 2.80
N GLY A 81 -25.24 -20.16 1.84
CA GLY A 81 -25.25 -19.66 0.45
C GLY A 81 -24.32 -18.47 0.17
N ASP A 82 -23.49 -18.10 1.15
CA ASP A 82 -22.44 -17.09 0.97
C ASP A 82 -21.29 -17.62 0.11
N SER A 83 -20.46 -16.70 -0.41
CA SER A 83 -19.32 -17.05 -1.25
C SER A 83 -18.19 -17.71 -0.44
N PRO A 84 -17.59 -18.81 -0.93
CA PRO A 84 -16.41 -19.41 -0.31
C PRO A 84 -15.16 -18.52 -0.40
N TYR A 85 -15.18 -17.51 -1.28
CA TYR A 85 -14.07 -16.56 -1.45
C TYR A 85 -14.08 -15.43 -0.43
N TYR A 86 -15.01 -15.41 0.53
CA TYR A 86 -15.19 -14.34 1.50
C TYR A 86 -13.88 -13.89 2.18
N PHE A 87 -13.10 -14.83 2.72
CA PHE A 87 -11.83 -14.53 3.39
C PHE A 87 -10.81 -13.89 2.45
N LEU A 88 -10.70 -14.41 1.23
CA LEU A 88 -9.75 -13.93 0.23
C LEU A 88 -10.14 -12.54 -0.28
N THR A 89 -11.42 -12.32 -0.58
CA THR A 89 -11.91 -11.01 -1.02
C THR A 89 -11.75 -9.96 0.08
N SER A 90 -12.02 -10.33 1.34
CA SER A 90 -11.79 -9.44 2.49
C SER A 90 -10.32 -9.05 2.61
N ALA A 91 -9.40 -10.01 2.43
CA ALA A 91 -7.97 -9.74 2.45
C ALA A 91 -7.52 -8.76 1.35
N PHE A 92 -7.94 -8.97 0.09
CA PHE A 92 -7.63 -8.06 -1.01
C PHE A 92 -8.26 -6.67 -0.80
N LEU A 93 -9.49 -6.62 -0.30
CA LEU A 93 -10.14 -5.36 0.04
C LEU A 93 -9.36 -4.59 1.12
N THR A 94 -8.95 -5.27 2.19
CA THR A 94 -8.10 -4.68 3.25
C THR A 94 -6.78 -4.17 2.69
N ALA A 95 -6.11 -4.93 1.81
CA ALA A 95 -4.88 -4.49 1.15
C ALA A 95 -5.10 -3.22 0.33
N ALA A 96 -6.19 -3.15 -0.42
CA ALA A 96 -6.57 -1.98 -1.20
C ALA A 96 -6.82 -0.77 -0.31
N ILE A 97 -7.54 -0.92 0.82
CA ILE A 97 -7.80 0.16 1.78
C ILE A 97 -6.50 0.67 2.42
N ILE A 98 -5.57 -0.22 2.79
CA ILE A 98 -4.27 0.18 3.35
C ILE A 98 -3.47 1.02 2.35
N LEU A 99 -3.36 0.55 1.10
CA LEU A 99 -2.66 1.29 0.03
C LEU A 99 -3.34 2.62 -0.25
N LEU A 100 -4.67 2.63 -0.31
CA LEU A 100 -5.44 3.80 -0.63
C LEU A 100 -5.33 4.87 0.46
N HIS A 101 -5.33 4.51 1.75
CA HIS A 101 -5.01 5.45 2.84
C HIS A 101 -3.59 6.00 2.77
N THR A 102 -2.63 5.17 2.35
CA THR A 102 -1.25 5.63 2.13
C THR A 102 -1.21 6.70 1.03
N PHE A 103 -1.90 6.47 -0.09
CA PHE A 103 -1.94 7.43 -1.20
C PHE A 103 -2.77 8.68 -0.88
N TRP A 104 -3.91 8.52 -0.22
CA TRP A 104 -4.73 9.65 0.26
C TRP A 104 -3.95 10.53 1.21
N GLY A 105 -3.17 9.96 2.14
CA GLY A 105 -2.32 10.75 3.03
C GLY A 105 -1.37 11.66 2.25
N VAL A 106 -0.65 11.11 1.28
CA VAL A 106 0.29 11.87 0.43
C VAL A 106 -0.42 13.00 -0.32
N VAL A 107 -1.54 12.71 -0.99
CA VAL A 107 -2.27 13.71 -1.80
C VAL A 107 -2.96 14.75 -0.91
N PHE A 108 -3.50 14.34 0.24
CA PHE A 108 -4.18 15.21 1.20
C PHE A 108 -3.23 16.26 1.77
N PHE A 109 -2.04 15.84 2.22
CA PHE A 109 -1.07 16.78 2.76
C PHE A 109 -0.48 17.70 1.68
N ASP A 110 -0.18 17.21 0.47
CA ASP A 110 0.23 18.07 -0.66
C ASP A 110 -0.85 19.09 -1.03
N ALA A 111 -2.13 18.69 -1.01
CA ALA A 111 -3.26 19.59 -1.28
C ALA A 111 -3.41 20.67 -0.20
N CYS A 112 -3.20 20.32 1.07
CA CYS A 112 -3.20 21.26 2.19
C CYS A 112 -2.06 22.28 2.08
N GLU A 113 -0.83 21.82 1.78
CA GLU A 113 0.33 22.71 1.62
C GLU A 113 0.16 23.68 0.45
N ARG A 114 -0.35 23.21 -0.68
CA ARG A 114 -0.57 24.03 -1.89
C ARG A 114 -1.92 24.77 -1.91
N ARG A 115 -2.71 24.68 -0.83
CA ARG A 115 -4.07 25.25 -0.71
C ARG A 115 -5.00 24.87 -1.88
N ARG A 116 -4.88 23.65 -2.41
CA ARG A 116 -5.70 23.12 -3.51
C ARG A 116 -6.93 22.40 -2.98
N TYR A 117 -7.93 23.17 -2.55
CA TYR A 117 -9.14 22.62 -1.92
C TYR A 117 -9.94 21.64 -2.80
N TRP A 118 -9.90 21.79 -4.13
CA TRP A 118 -10.55 20.83 -5.02
C TRP A 118 -9.95 19.42 -4.91
N ALA A 119 -8.63 19.32 -4.71
CA ALA A 119 -7.94 18.04 -4.56
C ALA A 119 -8.32 17.39 -3.22
N LEU A 120 -8.47 18.21 -2.17
CA LEU A 120 -8.99 17.77 -0.87
C LEU A 120 -10.40 17.17 -1.00
N GLY A 121 -11.28 17.86 -1.72
CA GLY A 121 -12.63 17.38 -2.02
C GLY A 121 -12.63 16.04 -2.77
N LEU A 122 -11.72 15.85 -3.73
CA LEU A 122 -11.58 14.57 -4.43
C LEU A 122 -11.06 13.44 -3.54
N VAL A 123 -10.13 13.71 -2.61
CA VAL A 123 -9.66 12.70 -1.65
C VAL A 123 -10.84 12.22 -0.79
N VAL A 124 -11.58 13.15 -0.18
CA VAL A 124 -12.77 12.82 0.62
C VAL A 124 -13.84 12.12 -0.23
N GLY A 125 -14.09 12.60 -1.45
CA GLY A 125 -15.04 11.99 -2.38
C GLY A 125 -14.65 10.56 -2.77
N SER A 126 -13.37 10.30 -3.04
CA SER A 126 -12.87 8.96 -3.34
C SER A 126 -12.92 8.03 -2.12
N HIS A 127 -12.77 8.57 -0.90
CA HIS A 127 -12.97 7.82 0.33
C HIS A 127 -14.43 7.40 0.52
N LEU A 128 -15.37 8.32 0.30
CA LEU A 128 -16.81 8.00 0.35
C LEU A 128 -17.20 7.04 -0.77
N LEU A 129 -16.65 7.21 -1.97
CA LEU A 129 -16.89 6.31 -3.10
C LEU A 129 -16.44 4.89 -2.78
N THR A 130 -15.23 4.70 -2.24
CA THR A 130 -14.75 3.36 -1.90
C THR A 130 -15.53 2.73 -0.75
N SER A 131 -15.95 3.51 0.27
CA SER A 131 -16.90 3.03 1.29
C SER A 131 -18.28 2.71 0.72
N GLY A 132 -18.74 3.43 -0.31
CA GLY A 132 -19.99 3.14 -1.01
C GLY A 132 -19.89 1.87 -1.85
N LEU A 133 -18.74 1.66 -2.52
CA LEU A 133 -18.48 0.47 -3.33
C LEU A 133 -18.45 -0.81 -2.49
N THR A 134 -18.05 -0.75 -1.22
CA THR A 134 -18.10 -1.93 -0.33
C THR A 134 -19.53 -2.30 0.06
N PHE A 135 -20.51 -1.41 -0.02
CA PHE A 135 -21.93 -1.75 0.18
C PHE A 135 -22.51 -2.63 -0.94
N LEU A 136 -21.86 -2.71 -2.11
CA LEU A 136 -22.26 -3.61 -3.19
C LEU A 136 -21.81 -5.07 -2.94
N ASN A 137 -21.07 -5.36 -1.86
CA ASN A 137 -20.76 -6.72 -1.44
C ASN A 137 -22.07 -7.44 -1.04
N PRO A 138 -22.54 -8.49 -1.75
CA PRO A 138 -21.79 -9.66 -2.25
C PRO A 138 -21.33 -9.64 -3.72
N TRP A 139 -21.65 -8.61 -4.50
CA TRP A 139 -21.27 -8.52 -5.91
C TRP A 139 -19.81 -8.08 -6.05
N TYR A 140 -18.89 -9.03 -5.83
CA TYR A 140 -17.45 -8.76 -5.80
C TYR A 140 -16.91 -8.11 -7.08
N GLU A 141 -17.42 -8.46 -8.25
CA GLU A 141 -17.01 -7.84 -9.53
C GLU A 141 -17.31 -6.34 -9.56
N ALA A 142 -18.47 -5.93 -9.04
CA ALA A 142 -18.90 -4.53 -9.02
C ALA A 142 -18.27 -3.73 -7.86
N SER A 143 -17.69 -4.41 -6.87
CA SER A 143 -17.06 -3.79 -5.71
C SER A 143 -15.53 -3.77 -5.82
N LEU A 144 -14.92 -4.94 -5.96
CA LEU A 144 -13.47 -5.13 -5.86
C LEU A 144 -12.72 -4.51 -7.05
N LEU A 145 -13.17 -4.76 -8.28
CA LEU A 145 -12.50 -4.21 -9.47
C LEU A 145 -12.50 -2.68 -9.48
N PRO A 146 -13.65 -1.99 -9.25
CA PRO A 146 -13.65 -0.54 -9.17
C PRO A 146 -12.80 0.02 -8.03
N ILE A 147 -12.77 -0.64 -6.86
CA ILE A 147 -11.90 -0.23 -5.75
C ILE A 147 -10.43 -0.31 -6.17
N TYR A 148 -10.00 -1.39 -6.82
CA TYR A 148 -8.62 -1.50 -7.31
C TYR A 148 -8.30 -0.50 -8.42
N ALA A 149 -9.26 -0.17 -9.30
CA ALA A 149 -9.09 0.89 -10.28
C ALA A 149 -8.88 2.25 -9.60
N VAL A 150 -9.65 2.55 -8.54
CA VAL A 150 -9.47 3.74 -7.71
C VAL A 150 -8.09 3.71 -7.03
N THR A 151 -7.66 2.58 -6.47
CA THR A 151 -6.33 2.43 -5.86
C THR A 151 -5.19 2.70 -6.84
N VAL A 152 -5.24 2.15 -8.05
CA VAL A 152 -4.22 2.39 -9.08
C VAL A 152 -4.22 3.87 -9.51
N SER A 153 -5.39 4.46 -9.73
CA SER A 153 -5.50 5.87 -10.13
C SER A 153 -4.97 6.83 -9.06
N MET A 154 -5.29 6.56 -7.78
CA MET A 154 -4.83 7.35 -6.64
C MET A 154 -3.33 7.14 -6.41
N GLY A 155 -2.82 5.93 -6.61
CA GLY A 155 -1.39 5.62 -6.54
C GLY A 155 -0.58 6.35 -7.62
N LEU A 156 -1.10 6.42 -8.85
CA LEU A 156 -0.48 7.22 -9.92
C LEU A 156 -0.48 8.70 -9.57
N TRP A 157 -1.58 9.21 -9.00
CA TRP A 157 -1.64 10.60 -8.58
C TRP A 157 -0.66 10.92 -7.45
N ALA A 158 -0.57 10.06 -6.43
CA ALA A 158 0.40 10.18 -5.35
C ALA A 158 1.86 10.12 -5.84
N PHE A 159 2.15 9.30 -6.85
CA PHE A 159 3.46 9.26 -7.49
C PHE A 159 3.81 10.59 -8.17
N ILE A 160 2.84 11.20 -8.88
CA ILE A 160 3.03 12.49 -9.55
C ILE A 160 3.17 13.62 -8.52
N THR A 161 2.39 13.64 -7.44
CA THR A 161 2.50 14.67 -6.38
C THR A 161 3.84 14.61 -5.66
N ALA A 162 4.41 13.40 -5.50
CA ALA A 162 5.75 13.20 -4.96
C ALA A 162 6.90 13.55 -5.94
N GLY A 163 6.58 14.06 -7.15
CA GLY A 163 7.58 14.48 -8.15
C GLY A 163 8.01 13.39 -9.14
N GLY A 164 7.32 12.26 -9.16
CA GLY A 164 7.53 11.19 -10.14
C GLY A 164 7.11 11.57 -11.56
N SER A 165 7.84 11.07 -12.57
CA SER A 165 7.47 11.21 -13.98
C SER A 165 8.02 10.03 -14.80
N LEU A 166 7.56 9.85 -16.04
CA LEU A 166 8.13 8.82 -16.94
C LEU A 166 9.65 8.99 -17.12
N ARG A 167 10.15 10.23 -17.09
CA ARG A 167 11.59 10.53 -17.15
C ARG A 167 12.32 10.07 -15.89
N SER A 168 11.72 10.16 -14.71
CA SER A 168 12.35 9.65 -13.48
C SER A 168 12.44 8.12 -13.49
N ILE A 169 11.42 7.44 -14.04
CA ILE A 169 11.44 5.99 -14.24
C ILE A 169 12.54 5.60 -15.24
N GLN A 170 12.62 6.27 -16.39
CA GLN A 170 13.67 6.03 -17.39
C GLN A 170 15.08 6.25 -16.82
N ARG A 171 15.27 7.29 -16.00
CA ARG A 171 16.56 7.54 -15.31
C ARG A 171 16.88 6.44 -14.29
N SER A 172 15.90 6.00 -13.50
CA SER A 172 16.09 4.90 -12.53
C SER A 172 16.53 3.61 -13.23
N LEU A 173 15.88 3.26 -14.34
CA LEU A 173 16.25 2.10 -15.16
C LEU A 173 17.64 2.25 -15.82
N SER A 174 18.01 3.47 -16.22
CA SER A 174 19.30 3.74 -16.87
C SER A 174 20.48 3.76 -15.89
N CYS A 175 20.32 4.31 -14.68
CA CYS A 175 21.36 4.27 -13.63
C CYS A 175 21.69 2.84 -13.22
N ARG A 176 20.65 1.98 -13.08
CA ARG A 176 20.84 0.56 -12.79
C ARG A 176 21.66 -0.14 -13.87
N ARG A 177 21.44 0.21 -15.14
CA ARG A 177 22.20 -0.34 -16.29
C ARG A 177 23.68 0.09 -16.29
N GLN A 178 23.96 1.33 -15.89
CA GLN A 178 25.33 1.85 -15.86
C GLN A 178 26.17 1.27 -14.71
N GLU A 179 25.55 1.08 -13.54
CA GLU A 179 26.19 0.48 -12.36
C GLU A 179 26.55 -0.99 -12.61
N ASP A 180 25.62 -1.77 -13.17
CA ASP A 180 25.83 -3.18 -13.54
C ASP A 180 26.95 -3.34 -14.60
N SER A 181 27.00 -2.42 -15.56
CA SER A 181 28.07 -2.38 -16.57
C SER A 181 29.44 -2.07 -15.96
N ARG A 182 29.52 -1.14 -14.99
CA ARG A 182 30.78 -0.83 -14.31
C ARG A 182 31.24 -1.99 -13.41
N VAL A 183 30.33 -2.62 -12.67
CA VAL A 183 30.66 -3.77 -11.81
C VAL A 183 31.18 -4.96 -12.64
N MET A 184 30.58 -5.24 -13.81
CA MET A 184 31.09 -6.26 -14.72
C MET A 184 32.49 -5.92 -15.26
N VAL A 185 32.74 -4.67 -15.63
CA VAL A 185 34.07 -4.24 -16.13
C VAL A 185 35.14 -4.33 -15.04
N TYR A 186 34.85 -3.92 -13.79
CA TYR A 186 35.79 -4.06 -12.68
C TYR A 186 36.07 -5.51 -12.29
N SER A 187 35.09 -6.40 -12.45
CA SER A 187 35.28 -7.84 -12.18
C SER A 187 36.11 -8.52 -13.26
N ALA A 188 36.01 -8.06 -14.51
CA ALA A 188 36.84 -8.55 -15.62
C ALA A 188 38.28 -8.01 -15.60
N LEU A 189 38.52 -6.85 -14.97
CA LEU A 189 39.85 -6.23 -14.82
C LEU A 189 40.61 -6.68 -13.56
N ARG A 190 40.05 -7.57 -12.74
CA ARG A 190 40.76 -8.13 -11.58
C ARG A 190 41.79 -9.15 -12.10
N ILE A 191 42.96 -8.64 -12.48
CA ILE A 191 44.18 -9.39 -12.83
C ILE A 191 44.47 -10.36 -11.67
N PRO A 192 44.79 -11.65 -11.94
CA PRO A 192 45.08 -12.59 -10.88
C PRO A 192 46.28 -12.08 -10.05
N PRO A 193 46.29 -12.30 -8.72
CA PRO A 193 47.45 -11.95 -7.91
C PRO A 193 48.66 -12.72 -8.44
N GLU A 194 49.73 -12.02 -8.77
CA GLU A 194 51.02 -12.67 -9.06
C GLU A 194 51.54 -13.29 -7.75
N ASP A 195 51.80 -14.59 -7.81
CA ASP A 195 52.39 -15.42 -6.76
C ASP A 195 53.86 -15.07 -6.49
#